data_AF-A0A0F2E3T7-F1
#
_entry.id   AF-A0A0F2E3T7-F1
#
_cell.length_a   1.000
_cell.length_b   1.000
_cell.length_c   1.000
_cell.angle_alpha   90.00
_cell.angle_beta   90.00
_cell.angle_gamma   90.00
#
_symmetry.space_group_name_H-M   'P 1'
#
loop_
_entity.id
_entity.type
_entity.pdbx_description
1 polymer ?
#
loop_
_entity_poly.entity_id
_entity_poly.type
_entity_poly.pdbx_seq_one_letter_code
_entity_poly.pdbx_strand_id
1 'polypeptide(L)'
;MPSIIEEIPMKIFEGIKEVCHLCGRKLQEYQRKVQIEENQKNWNRFLDSTQNVLVELVKENIQENQFAYTLVPIYEAQEVVQADGSKSVQRVHVADERVPIGTMDNQGIQEFGARCVVFRFQIFGEIDPDALLRIKDTWIFYLQKYALHGLADLYVKGGLRYLAFIICNDLDKRTIKGALFKLKHPWS
;
A
#
# COMPACT_ATOMS: atom_id res chain seq x y z
N MET A 1 47.74 5.93 50.38
CA MET A 1 47.66 6.90 49.26
C MET A 1 48.10 6.16 48.02
N PRO A 2 47.24 6.00 46.99
CA PRO A 2 47.66 5.37 45.75
C PRO A 2 48.74 6.24 45.10
N SER A 3 49.72 5.62 44.46
CA SER A 3 50.79 6.35 43.79
C SER A 3 50.28 6.97 42.49
N ILE A 4 50.81 8.13 42.09
CA ILE A 4 50.46 8.84 40.84
C ILE A 4 50.57 7.90 39.60
N ILE A 5 51.38 6.84 39.70
CA ILE A 5 51.60 5.83 38.66
C ILE A 5 50.38 4.89 38.49
N GLU A 6 49.56 4.67 39.52
CA GLU A 6 48.34 3.84 39.45
C GLU A 6 47.08 4.63 39.04
N GLU A 7 47.03 5.95 39.29
CA GLU A 7 45.88 6.77 38.93
C GLU A 7 45.77 7.06 37.42
N ILE A 8 46.90 7.24 36.73
CA ILE A 8 46.92 7.57 35.29
C ILE A 8 46.36 6.41 34.43
N PRO A 9 46.76 5.14 34.62
CA PRO A 9 46.20 4.02 33.88
C PRO A 9 44.69 3.83 34.13
N MET A 10 44.22 4.09 35.35
CA MET A 10 42.81 3.91 35.72
C MET A 10 41.92 4.97 35.06
N LYS A 11 42.33 6.24 35.04
CA LYS A 11 41.61 7.32 34.33
C LYS A 11 41.58 7.10 32.81
N ILE A 12 42.67 6.59 32.23
CA ILE A 12 42.71 6.24 30.80
C ILE A 12 41.76 5.07 30.50
N PHE A 13 41.72 4.04 31.36
CA PHE A 13 40.83 2.90 31.20
C PHE A 13 39.35 3.30 31.33
N GLU A 14 39.00 4.14 32.30
CA GLU A 14 37.65 4.69 32.45
C GLU A 14 37.24 5.53 31.23
N GLY A 15 38.12 6.39 30.74
CA GLY A 15 37.89 7.17 29.52
C GLY A 15 37.69 6.29 28.27
N ILE A 16 38.48 5.22 28.10
CA ILE A 16 38.31 4.26 27.01
C ILE A 16 36.96 3.53 27.15
N LYS A 17 36.58 3.13 28.36
CA LYS A 17 35.30 2.46 28.64
C LYS A 17 34.12 3.37 28.30
N GLU A 18 34.18 4.66 28.65
CA GLU A 18 33.16 5.65 28.32
C GLU A 18 33.04 5.89 26.81
N VAL A 19 34.17 6.02 26.10
CA VAL A 19 34.20 6.17 24.65
C VAL A 19 33.64 4.92 23.96
N CYS A 20 34.00 3.73 24.41
CA CYS A 20 33.43 2.47 23.90
C CYS A 20 31.92 2.39 24.14
N HIS A 21 31.43 2.78 25.31
CA HIS A 21 29.98 2.86 25.58
C HIS A 21 29.27 3.87 24.68
N LEU A 22 29.86 5.04 24.47
CA LEU A 22 29.31 6.07 23.58
C LEU A 22 29.26 5.59 22.12
N CYS A 23 30.32 4.94 21.64
CA CYS A 23 30.37 4.32 20.32
C CYS A 23 29.31 3.22 20.17
N GLY A 24 29.15 2.37 21.20
CA GLY A 24 28.11 1.34 21.24
C GLY A 24 26.69 1.92 21.15
N ARG A 25 26.40 2.99 21.91
CA ARG A 25 25.11 3.70 21.84
C ARG A 25 24.86 4.31 20.46
N LYS A 26 25.86 4.98 19.87
CA LYS A 26 25.75 5.56 18.52
C LYS A 26 25.52 4.49 17.46
N LEU A 27 26.16 3.33 17.57
CA LEU A 27 25.96 2.20 16.66
C LEU A 27 24.54 1.64 16.77
N GLN A 28 24.00 1.48 17.98
CA GLN A 28 22.62 1.04 18.19
C GLN A 28 21.59 2.04 17.64
N GLU A 29 21.81 3.33 17.86
CA GLU A 29 20.96 4.39 17.29
C GLU A 29 20.99 4.38 15.77
N TYR A 30 22.18 4.21 15.18
CA TYR A 30 22.33 4.07 13.74
C TYR A 30 21.60 2.84 13.20
N GLN A 31 21.80 1.67 13.81
CA GLN A 31 21.11 0.43 13.43
C GLN A 31 19.59 0.56 13.51
N ARG A 32 19.07 1.21 14.57
CA ARG A 32 17.64 1.49 14.71
C ARG A 32 17.13 2.38 13.56
N LYS A 33 17.86 3.43 13.18
CA LYS A 33 17.48 4.31 12.06
C LYS A 33 17.42 3.53 10.74
N VAL A 34 18.45 2.75 10.45
CA VAL A 34 18.51 1.91 9.23
C VAL A 34 17.33 0.94 9.20
N GLN A 35 17.02 0.29 10.33
CA GLN A 35 15.89 -0.63 10.42
C GLN A 35 14.53 0.07 10.20
N ILE A 36 14.35 1.28 10.73
CA ILE A 36 13.13 2.07 10.47
C ILE A 36 13.01 2.41 8.99
N GLU A 37 14.09 2.85 8.35
CA GLU A 37 14.11 3.18 6.93
C GLU A 37 13.82 1.95 6.05
N GLU A 38 14.40 0.81 6.37
CA GLU A 38 14.17 -0.44 5.65
C GLU A 38 12.73 -0.93 5.82
N ASN A 39 12.19 -0.88 7.03
CA ASN A 39 10.78 -1.17 7.29
C ASN A 39 9.85 -0.24 6.49
N GLN A 40 10.17 1.06 6.41
CA GLN A 40 9.38 2.01 5.63
C GLN A 40 9.46 1.72 4.13
N LYS A 41 10.63 1.35 3.60
CA LYS A 41 10.79 0.95 2.20
C LYS A 41 9.99 -0.31 1.88
N ASN A 42 10.06 -1.31 2.75
CA ASN A 42 9.30 -2.56 2.60
C ASN A 42 7.79 -2.29 2.67
N TRP A 43 7.37 -1.40 3.57
CA TRP A 43 5.97 -0.96 3.65
C TRP A 43 5.50 -0.29 2.37
N ASN A 44 6.27 0.67 1.84
CA ASN A 44 5.90 1.34 0.59
C ASN A 44 5.83 0.35 -0.59
N ARG A 45 6.80 -0.57 -0.70
CA ARG A 45 6.78 -1.62 -1.74
C ARG A 45 5.56 -2.53 -1.60
N PHE A 46 5.18 -2.86 -0.36
CA PHE A 46 3.97 -3.62 -0.09
C PHE A 46 2.72 -2.85 -0.56
N LEU A 47 2.62 -1.55 -0.26
CA LEU A 47 1.49 -0.73 -0.70
C LEU A 47 1.40 -0.60 -2.22
N ASP A 48 2.52 -0.39 -2.92
CA ASP A 48 2.56 -0.31 -4.38
C ASP A 48 2.13 -1.65 -5.02
N SER A 49 2.65 -2.76 -4.51
CA SER A 49 2.25 -4.10 -4.95
C SER A 49 0.75 -4.37 -4.69
N THR A 50 0.27 -3.96 -3.51
CA THR A 50 -1.14 -4.08 -3.13
C THR A 50 -2.03 -3.28 -4.09
N GLN A 51 -1.64 -2.08 -4.49
CA GLN A 51 -2.40 -1.28 -5.44
C GLN A 51 -2.60 -2.02 -6.78
N ASN A 52 -1.56 -2.65 -7.31
CA ASN A 52 -1.66 -3.43 -8.54
C ASN A 52 -2.59 -4.63 -8.39
N VAL A 53 -2.51 -5.35 -7.26
CA VAL A 53 -3.43 -6.47 -6.96
C VAL A 53 -4.88 -5.99 -6.90
N LEU A 54 -5.13 -4.82 -6.30
CA LEU A 54 -6.47 -4.27 -6.19
C LEU A 54 -7.02 -3.78 -7.55
N VAL A 55 -6.16 -3.26 -8.43
CA VAL A 55 -6.55 -2.90 -9.80
C VAL A 55 -7.10 -4.12 -10.54
N GLU A 56 -6.38 -5.25 -10.51
CA GLU A 56 -6.85 -6.50 -11.13
C GLU A 56 -8.12 -7.03 -10.45
N LEU A 57 -8.17 -7.04 -9.11
CA LEU A 57 -9.35 -7.49 -8.37
C LEU A 57 -10.61 -6.71 -8.75
N VAL A 58 -10.50 -5.38 -8.91
CA VAL A 58 -11.59 -4.51 -9.33
C VAL A 58 -12.00 -4.82 -10.76
N LYS A 59 -11.04 -4.94 -11.67
CA LYS A 59 -11.27 -5.22 -13.09
C LYS A 59 -11.93 -6.58 -13.33
N GLU A 60 -11.57 -7.60 -12.55
CA GLU A 60 -12.14 -8.95 -12.65
C GLU A 60 -13.58 -9.05 -12.09
N ASN A 61 -13.95 -8.20 -11.14
CA ASN A 61 -15.22 -8.31 -10.42
C ASN A 61 -16.24 -7.21 -10.74
N ILE A 62 -15.84 -6.14 -11.42
CA ILE A 62 -16.70 -5.00 -11.75
C ILE A 62 -16.69 -4.79 -13.27
N GLN A 63 -17.86 -4.45 -13.84
CA GLN A 63 -17.95 -4.20 -15.28
C GLN A 63 -17.13 -2.97 -15.69
N GLU A 64 -16.57 -2.98 -16.90
CA GLU A 64 -15.71 -1.91 -17.43
C GLU A 64 -16.35 -0.52 -17.53
N ASN A 65 -17.69 -0.43 -17.48
CA ASN A 65 -18.45 0.82 -17.46
C ASN A 65 -18.83 1.28 -16.05
N GLN A 66 -18.50 0.51 -15.02
CA GLN A 66 -18.85 0.76 -13.62
C GLN A 66 -17.68 1.28 -12.78
N PHE A 67 -16.53 1.58 -13.38
CA PHE A 67 -15.41 2.22 -12.70
C PHE A 67 -14.78 3.34 -13.55
N ALA A 68 -14.17 4.31 -12.87
CA ALA A 68 -13.32 5.29 -13.55
C ALA A 68 -12.03 4.62 -14.02
N TYR A 69 -11.63 4.86 -15.26
CA TYR A 69 -10.53 4.15 -15.90
C TYR A 69 -9.57 5.07 -16.64
N THR A 70 -8.35 4.57 -16.84
CA THR A 70 -7.41 5.05 -17.86
C THR A 70 -7.32 4.03 -18.99
N LEU A 71 -6.94 4.47 -20.18
CA LEU A 71 -6.65 3.57 -21.31
C LEU A 71 -5.17 3.25 -21.34
N VAL A 72 -4.84 1.97 -21.45
CA VAL A 72 -3.46 1.49 -21.59
C VAL A 72 -3.34 0.71 -22.90
N PRO A 73 -2.39 1.05 -23.78
CA PRO A 73 -2.25 0.38 -25.06
C PRO A 73 -1.75 -1.07 -24.89
N ILE A 74 -2.43 -2.00 -25.56
CA ILE A 74 -2.01 -3.39 -25.72
C ILE A 74 -1.21 -3.50 -27.02
N TYR A 75 -0.03 -4.10 -26.92
CA TYR A 75 0.84 -4.39 -28.05
C TYR A 75 0.97 -5.89 -28.27
N GLU A 76 0.84 -6.33 -29.51
CA GLU A 76 1.11 -7.71 -29.90
C GLU A 76 2.34 -7.78 -30.83
N ALA A 77 3.05 -8.91 -30.72
CA ALA A 77 4.15 -9.22 -31.61
C ALA A 77 3.59 -9.73 -32.95
N GLN A 78 3.81 -8.98 -34.03
CA GLN A 78 3.44 -9.40 -35.38
C GLN A 78 4.68 -9.56 -36.25
N GLU A 79 4.68 -10.61 -37.07
CA GLU A 79 5.74 -10.85 -38.04
C GLU A 79 5.48 -10.01 -39.29
N VAL A 80 6.41 -9.11 -39.60
CA VAL A 80 6.36 -8.20 -40.74
C VAL A 80 7.40 -8.65 -41.75
N VAL A 81 6.96 -8.92 -42.99
CA VAL A 81 7.82 -9.23 -44.13
C VAL A 81 8.29 -7.92 -44.76
N GLN A 82 9.60 -7.74 -44.84
CA GLN A 82 10.22 -6.56 -45.42
C GLN A 82 10.29 -6.66 -46.95
N ALA A 83 10.59 -5.55 -47.63
CA ALA A 83 10.65 -5.48 -49.09
C ALA A 83 11.76 -6.38 -49.69
N ASP A 84 12.77 -6.74 -48.92
CA ASP A 84 13.84 -7.67 -49.29
C ASP A 84 13.49 -9.14 -49.01
N GLY A 85 12.28 -9.43 -48.55
CA GLY A 85 11.80 -10.76 -48.18
C GLY A 85 12.25 -11.24 -46.79
N SER A 86 13.04 -10.44 -46.06
CA SER A 86 13.40 -10.74 -44.67
C SER A 86 12.18 -10.59 -43.75
N LYS A 87 12.19 -11.32 -42.62
CA LYS A 87 11.10 -11.27 -41.64
C LYS A 87 11.60 -10.65 -40.35
N SER A 88 10.80 -9.76 -39.76
CA SER A 88 11.09 -9.10 -38.48
C SER A 88 9.86 -9.09 -37.59
N VAL A 89 10.04 -9.25 -36.28
CA VAL A 89 8.93 -9.16 -35.31
C VAL A 89 8.84 -7.72 -34.83
N GLN A 90 7.68 -7.09 -35.02
CA GLN A 90 7.40 -5.74 -34.55
C GLN A 90 6.27 -5.78 -33.51
N ARG A 91 6.35 -4.89 -32.52
CA ARG A 91 5.26 -4.66 -31.56
C ARG A 91 4.29 -3.66 -32.18
N VAL A 92 3.09 -4.13 -32.49
CA VAL A 92 2.03 -3.32 -33.08
C VAL A 92 0.95 -3.10 -32.03
N HIS A 93 0.47 -1.86 -31.90
CA HIS A 93 -0.67 -1.55 -31.05
C HIS A 93 -1.92 -2.21 -31.66
N VAL A 94 -2.63 -3.00 -30.86
CA VAL A 94 -3.79 -3.78 -31.32
C VAL A 94 -5.10 -3.35 -30.68
N ALA A 95 -5.05 -2.84 -29.45
CA ALA A 95 -6.23 -2.45 -28.69
C ALA A 95 -5.83 -1.55 -27.50
N ASP A 96 -6.82 -0.92 -26.87
CA ASP A 96 -6.66 -0.25 -25.60
C ASP A 96 -7.41 -0.99 -24.50
N GLU A 97 -6.75 -1.19 -23.37
CA GLU A 97 -7.33 -1.78 -22.17
C GLU A 97 -7.84 -0.70 -21.21
N ARG A 98 -9.03 -0.91 -20.66
CA ARG A 98 -9.55 -0.08 -19.56
C ARG A 98 -9.00 -0.57 -18.22
N VAL A 99 -8.21 0.28 -17.57
CA VAL A 99 -7.59 -0.01 -16.28
C VAL A 99 -8.19 0.88 -15.19
N PRO A 100 -8.76 0.31 -14.10
CA PRO A 100 -9.31 1.08 -13.00
C PRO A 100 -8.32 2.08 -12.40
N ILE A 101 -8.78 3.32 -12.16
CA ILE A 101 -7.97 4.34 -11.48
C ILE A 101 -8.09 4.14 -9.96
N GLY A 102 -7.02 3.61 -9.36
CA GLY A 102 -6.87 3.52 -7.91
C GLY A 102 -6.12 4.72 -7.35
N THR A 103 -6.60 5.28 -6.24
CA THR A 103 -5.85 6.27 -5.43
C THR A 103 -5.61 5.73 -4.03
N MET A 104 -4.48 6.10 -3.43
CA MET A 104 -4.08 5.62 -2.10
C MET A 104 -3.86 6.79 -1.14
N ASP A 105 -4.34 6.64 0.09
CA ASP A 105 -4.07 7.52 1.22
C ASP A 105 -3.48 6.70 2.37
N ASN A 106 -2.25 7.00 2.78
CA ASN A 106 -1.50 6.25 3.79
C ASN A 106 -1.78 6.73 5.24
N GLN A 107 -2.56 7.78 5.40
CA GLN A 107 -3.01 8.27 6.71
C GLN A 107 -4.52 8.08 6.91
N GLY A 108 -5.21 7.80 5.81
CA GLY A 108 -6.65 7.62 5.78
C GLY A 108 -7.34 8.95 5.57
N ILE A 109 -8.63 8.88 5.25
CA ILE A 109 -9.44 10.09 5.10
C ILE A 109 -9.85 10.60 6.48
N GLN A 110 -10.00 11.92 6.60
CA GLN A 110 -10.38 12.59 7.85
C GLN A 110 -11.63 11.96 8.49
N GLU A 111 -12.60 11.54 7.67
CA GLU A 111 -13.88 10.99 8.14
C GLU A 111 -13.76 9.67 8.89
N PHE A 112 -12.69 8.91 8.69
CA PHE A 112 -12.48 7.64 9.39
C PHE A 112 -12.04 7.83 10.85
N GLY A 113 -11.54 9.00 11.23
CA GLY A 113 -11.21 9.34 12.62
C GLY A 113 -10.14 8.45 13.25
N ALA A 114 -9.44 7.65 12.46
CA ALA A 114 -8.39 6.73 12.88
C ALA A 114 -7.35 6.60 11.77
N ARG A 115 -6.08 6.38 12.15
CA ARG A 115 -5.00 6.19 11.18
C ARG A 115 -5.18 4.86 10.47
N CYS A 116 -5.25 4.90 9.15
CA CYS A 116 -5.40 3.72 8.31
C CYS A 116 -4.80 3.96 6.94
N VAL A 117 -4.64 2.90 6.15
CA VAL A 117 -4.32 3.01 4.73
C VAL A 117 -5.59 2.74 3.94
N VAL A 118 -5.88 3.58 2.95
CA VAL A 118 -7.09 3.52 2.15
C VAL A 118 -6.73 3.54 0.69
N PHE A 119 -7.00 2.44 -0.01
CA PHE A 119 -7.07 2.43 -1.47
C PHE A 119 -8.52 2.66 -1.87
N ARG A 120 -8.77 3.55 -2.82
CA ARG A 120 -10.13 3.84 -3.29
C ARG A 120 -10.19 3.88 -4.81
N PHE A 121 -11.27 3.32 -5.32
CA PHE A 121 -11.64 3.31 -6.72
C PHE A 121 -12.98 4.02 -6.87
N GLN A 122 -13.06 4.96 -7.80
CA GLN A 122 -14.34 5.58 -8.12
C GLN A 122 -15.17 4.62 -8.94
N ILE A 123 -16.40 4.37 -8.49
CA ILE A 123 -17.33 3.44 -9.10
C ILE A 123 -18.61 4.14 -9.54
N PHE A 124 -19.28 3.58 -10.54
CA PHE A 124 -20.52 4.06 -11.11
C PHE A 124 -21.59 2.97 -11.06
N GLY A 125 -22.85 3.39 -10.89
CA GLY A 125 -23.96 2.46 -10.74
C GLY A 125 -23.92 1.65 -9.44
N GLU A 126 -24.59 0.53 -9.44
CA GLU A 126 -24.63 -0.43 -8.32
C GLU A 126 -23.76 -1.63 -8.64
N ILE A 127 -22.94 -2.03 -7.68
CA ILE A 127 -22.15 -3.27 -7.80
C ILE A 127 -23.04 -4.42 -7.36
N ASP A 128 -23.00 -5.51 -8.14
CA ASP A 128 -23.63 -6.77 -7.80
C ASP A 128 -23.25 -7.20 -6.37
N PRO A 129 -24.23 -7.52 -5.49
CA PRO A 129 -23.95 -7.88 -4.11
C PRO A 129 -23.00 -9.06 -3.96
N ASP A 130 -23.08 -10.06 -4.84
CA ASP A 130 -22.20 -11.23 -4.81
C ASP A 130 -20.77 -10.85 -5.23
N ALA A 131 -20.62 -9.98 -6.23
CA ALA A 131 -19.32 -9.41 -6.59
C ALA A 131 -18.70 -8.62 -5.43
N LEU A 132 -19.48 -7.77 -4.75
CA LEU A 132 -19.01 -7.03 -3.59
C LEU A 132 -18.60 -7.96 -2.44
N LEU A 133 -19.33 -9.05 -2.22
CA LEU A 133 -18.98 -10.06 -1.21
C LEU A 133 -17.66 -10.76 -1.57
N ARG A 134 -17.48 -11.20 -2.82
CA ARG A 134 -16.21 -11.79 -3.30
C ARG A 134 -15.03 -10.85 -3.10
N ILE A 135 -15.19 -9.57 -3.44
CA ILE A 135 -14.16 -8.53 -3.24
C ILE A 135 -13.80 -8.42 -1.76
N LYS A 136 -14.80 -8.37 -0.86
CA LYS A 136 -14.59 -8.29 0.59
C LYS A 136 -13.81 -9.49 1.13
N ASP A 137 -14.22 -10.69 0.76
CA ASP A 137 -13.58 -11.92 1.24
C ASP A 137 -12.15 -12.05 0.70
N THR A 138 -11.95 -11.73 -0.58
CA THR A 138 -10.62 -11.74 -1.21
C THR A 138 -9.68 -10.74 -0.55
N TRP A 139 -10.17 -9.55 -0.21
CA TRP A 139 -9.39 -8.55 0.50
C TRP A 139 -8.98 -9.00 1.90
N ILE A 140 -9.93 -9.56 2.67
CA ILE A 140 -9.65 -10.08 4.01
C ILE A 140 -8.61 -11.20 3.93
N PHE A 141 -8.76 -12.13 3.00
CA PHE A 141 -7.82 -13.23 2.79
C PHE A 141 -6.43 -12.73 2.36
N TYR A 142 -6.37 -11.73 1.49
CA TYR A 142 -5.12 -11.10 1.07
C TYR A 142 -4.36 -10.54 2.27
N LEU A 143 -5.02 -9.77 3.14
CA LEU A 143 -4.39 -9.15 4.31
C LEU A 143 -3.93 -10.17 5.36
N GLN A 144 -4.68 -11.27 5.53
CA GLN A 144 -4.30 -12.33 6.46
C GLN A 144 -2.92 -12.94 6.14
N LYS A 145 -2.55 -13.03 4.85
CA LYS A 145 -1.22 -13.52 4.43
C LYS A 145 -0.07 -12.67 4.97
N TYR A 146 -0.35 -11.41 5.29
CA TYR A 146 0.64 -10.45 5.81
C TYR A 146 0.43 -10.13 7.30
N ALA A 147 -0.42 -10.91 8.00
CA ALA A 147 -0.83 -10.64 9.38
C ALA A 147 -1.39 -9.22 9.59
N LEU A 148 -2.06 -8.69 8.56
CA LEU A 148 -2.71 -7.39 8.59
C LEU A 148 -4.23 -7.53 8.75
N HIS A 149 -4.85 -6.45 9.22
CA HIS A 149 -6.30 -6.35 9.35
C HIS A 149 -6.84 -5.23 8.48
N GLY A 150 -8.09 -5.39 8.09
CA GLY A 150 -8.74 -4.46 7.20
C GLY A 150 -10.16 -4.85 6.86
N LEU A 151 -10.73 -4.07 5.96
CA LEU A 151 -12.08 -4.26 5.44
C LEU A 151 -12.17 -3.58 4.08
N ALA A 152 -13.10 -4.04 3.25
CA ALA A 152 -13.45 -3.37 2.03
C ALA A 152 -14.92 -2.97 2.09
N ASP A 153 -15.27 -1.78 1.61
CA ASP A 153 -16.68 -1.40 1.52
C ASP A 153 -16.91 -0.21 0.60
N LEU A 154 -18.19 0.03 0.29
CA LEU A 154 -18.62 1.19 -0.47
C LEU A 154 -18.84 2.40 0.43
N TYR A 155 -18.59 3.60 -0.08
CA TYR A 155 -18.99 4.83 0.58
C TYR A 155 -19.28 5.96 -0.42
N VAL A 156 -19.97 7.01 0.03
CA VAL A 156 -20.27 8.18 -0.78
C VAL A 156 -19.55 9.41 -0.20
N LYS A 157 -18.91 10.20 -1.07
CA LYS A 157 -18.31 11.49 -0.69
C LYS A 157 -18.39 12.46 -1.85
N GLY A 158 -18.89 13.67 -1.60
CA GLY A 158 -19.03 14.70 -2.65
C GLY A 158 -19.91 14.28 -3.82
N GLY A 159 -20.92 13.45 -3.59
CA GLY A 159 -21.79 12.90 -4.64
C GLY A 159 -21.18 11.76 -5.46
N LEU A 160 -19.92 11.39 -5.20
CA LEU A 160 -19.23 10.29 -5.86
C LEU A 160 -19.27 9.03 -5.00
N ARG A 161 -19.38 7.87 -5.66
CA ARG A 161 -19.33 6.55 -5.02
C ARG A 161 -17.93 5.98 -5.12
N TYR A 162 -17.46 5.40 -4.03
CA TYR A 162 -16.13 4.81 -3.94
C TYR A 162 -16.22 3.40 -3.40
N LEU A 163 -15.47 2.49 -4.03
CA LEU A 163 -15.07 1.23 -3.42
C LEU A 163 -13.75 1.45 -2.69
N ALA A 164 -13.75 1.21 -1.38
CA ALA A 164 -12.60 1.38 -0.50
C ALA A 164 -12.04 0.04 -0.05
N PHE A 165 -10.73 -0.10 -0.06
CA PHE A 165 -9.97 -1.17 0.58
C PHE A 165 -9.11 -0.55 1.67
N ILE A 166 -9.36 -0.95 2.91
CA ILE A 166 -8.82 -0.29 4.09
C ILE A 166 -7.96 -1.27 4.86
N ILE A 167 -6.73 -0.86 5.19
CA ILE A 167 -5.83 -1.53 6.13
C ILE A 167 -5.85 -0.72 7.43
N CYS A 168 -6.12 -1.35 8.55
CA CYS A 168 -6.20 -0.69 9.84
C CYS A 168 -5.79 -1.62 10.98
N ASN A 169 -5.50 -1.05 12.16
CA ASN A 169 -5.38 -1.87 13.36
C ASN A 169 -6.75 -2.49 13.71
N ASP A 170 -6.73 -3.66 14.34
CA ASP A 170 -7.97 -4.33 14.73
C ASP A 170 -8.76 -3.52 15.77
N LEU A 171 -8.05 -2.77 16.64
CA LEU A 171 -8.65 -1.84 17.61
C LEU A 171 -9.45 -0.71 16.93
N ASP A 172 -9.01 -0.24 15.76
CA ASP A 172 -9.63 0.86 15.03
C ASP A 172 -10.79 0.40 14.12
N LYS A 173 -10.95 -0.92 13.95
CA LYS A 173 -11.92 -1.52 13.04
C LYS A 173 -13.37 -1.09 13.33
N ARG A 174 -13.73 -0.98 14.62
CA ARG A 174 -15.08 -0.53 15.02
C ARG A 174 -15.32 0.93 14.63
N THR A 175 -14.33 1.80 14.85
CA THR A 175 -14.38 3.22 14.50
C THR A 175 -14.55 3.39 12.98
N ILE A 176 -13.73 2.70 12.19
CA ILE A 176 -13.75 2.76 10.73
C ILE A 176 -15.09 2.23 10.18
N LYS A 177 -15.61 1.12 10.72
CA LYS A 177 -16.95 0.62 10.34
C LYS A 177 -18.04 1.64 10.61
N GLY A 178 -17.99 2.31 11.77
CA GLY A 178 -18.94 3.37 12.11
C GLY A 178 -18.85 4.56 11.16
N ALA A 179 -17.63 4.95 10.77
CA ALA A 179 -17.44 6.01 9.78
C ALA A 179 -17.94 5.63 8.39
N LEU A 180 -17.67 4.42 7.92
CA LEU A 180 -18.20 3.90 6.66
C LEU A 180 -19.72 3.86 6.65
N PHE A 181 -20.35 3.45 7.75
CA PHE A 181 -21.80 3.46 7.87
C PHE A 181 -22.37 4.86 7.67
N LYS A 182 -21.79 5.88 8.32
CA LYS A 182 -22.18 7.28 8.14
C LYS A 182 -21.96 7.77 6.71
N LEU A 183 -20.85 7.40 6.08
CA LEU A 183 -20.56 7.81 4.70
C LEU A 183 -21.43 7.10 3.65
N LYS A 184 -21.94 5.91 3.95
CA LYS A 184 -22.95 5.24 3.12
C LYS A 184 -24.32 5.89 3.23
N HIS A 185 -24.63 6.40 4.41
CA HIS A 185 -25.92 6.99 4.75
C HIS A 185 -25.74 8.44 5.22
N PRO A 186 -25.33 9.36 4.34
CA PRO A 186 -25.03 10.75 4.73
C PRO A 186 -26.26 11.54 5.23
N TRP A 187 -27.46 10.97 5.12
CA TRP A 187 -28.73 11.56 5.51
C TRP A 187 -29.38 10.89 6.74
N SER A 188 -28.69 9.96 7.40
CA SER A 188 -29.17 9.27 8.61
C SER A 188 -28.58 9.82 9.89
#